data_AF-A0A0N4XBH5-F1
#
_entry.id   AF-A0A0N4XBH5-F1
#
_cell.length_a   1.000
_cell.length_b   1.000
_cell.length_c   1.000
_cell.angle_alpha   90.00
_cell.angle_beta   90.00
_cell.angle_gamma   90.00
#
_symmetry.space_group_name_H-M   'P 1'
#
loop_
_entity.id
_entity.type
_entity.pdbx_description
1 polymer ?
#
loop_
_entity_poly.entity_id
_entity_poly.type
_entity_poly.pdbx_seq_one_letter_code
_entity_poly.pdbx_strand_id
1 'polypeptide(L)'
;MQACILITNSMYTSLRCPYLQKLVPCQPGRPAIEIINNPYLTIVEIPTTVVIPVNENVIIIDRNAQLSSMIVQQLQQVCPMCQIENNFSICSELEAIGDVVTFVEKCAGQPIITFKFGVEQQLVMTEEQITKLFVNAVEVQMCLVVRMSSIRQLVFPKLMQWTSCAPGS
;
A
#
# COMPACT_ATOMS: atom_id res chain seq x y z
N MET A 1 -15.65 20.16 10.66
CA MET A 1 -14.25 20.19 11.15
C MET A 1 -13.43 21.07 10.23
N GLN A 2 -12.57 21.92 10.80
CA GLN A 2 -11.50 22.62 10.09
C GLN A 2 -10.16 22.06 10.62
N ALA A 3 -9.40 21.38 9.77
CA ALA A 3 -8.19 20.68 10.21
C ALA A 3 -7.20 20.49 9.05
N CYS A 4 -5.96 20.14 9.40
CA CYS A 4 -4.94 19.63 8.49
C CYS A 4 -4.31 18.41 9.16
N ILE A 5 -4.96 17.26 9.03
CA ILE A 5 -4.54 15.99 9.62
C ILE A 5 -3.46 15.38 8.74
N LEU A 6 -2.31 15.07 9.34
CA LEU A 6 -1.20 14.41 8.68
C LEU A 6 -0.93 13.06 9.35
N ILE A 7 -1.13 11.97 8.61
CA ILE A 7 -0.85 10.61 9.05
C ILE A 7 0.17 10.02 8.08
N THR A 8 1.45 10.04 8.46
CA THR A 8 2.51 9.56 7.58
C THR A 8 3.47 8.66 8.31
N ASN A 9 3.95 7.61 7.63
CA ASN A 9 4.92 6.66 8.17
C ASN A 9 4.53 6.12 9.55
N SER A 10 3.23 5.89 9.76
CA SER A 10 2.69 5.50 11.07
C SER A 10 2.30 4.03 11.13
N MET A 11 2.16 3.54 12.35
CA MET A 11 1.65 2.20 12.64
C MET A 11 0.12 2.16 12.81
N TYR A 12 -0.58 3.23 12.43
CA TYR A 12 -2.03 3.28 12.59
C TYR A 12 -2.72 2.33 11.62
N THR A 13 -3.72 1.62 12.15
CA THR A 13 -4.54 0.68 11.38
C THR A 13 -5.84 1.30 10.90
N SER A 14 -6.29 2.39 11.54
CA SER A 14 -7.54 3.04 11.17
C SER A 14 -7.58 4.54 11.43
N LEU A 15 -8.20 5.29 10.52
CA LEU A 15 -8.76 6.61 10.74
C LEU A 15 -10.29 6.52 10.64
N ARG A 16 -11.01 6.95 11.67
CA ARG A 16 -12.48 6.91 11.68
C ARG A 16 -13.08 8.25 12.05
N CYS A 17 -13.92 8.77 11.17
CA CYS A 17 -14.66 10.01 11.36
C CYS A 17 -16.15 9.84 10.99
N PRO A 18 -16.89 8.87 11.58
CA PRO A 18 -18.20 8.42 11.10
C PRO A 18 -19.32 9.46 11.19
N TYR A 19 -19.13 10.53 11.98
CA TYR A 19 -20.11 11.61 12.15
C TYR A 19 -19.68 12.93 11.50
N LEU A 20 -18.68 12.88 10.62
CA LEU A 20 -18.14 14.08 9.98
C LEU A 20 -19.14 14.65 8.97
N GLN A 21 -19.64 15.85 9.25
CA GLN A 21 -20.61 16.54 8.38
C GLN A 21 -19.96 17.50 7.38
N LYS A 22 -18.84 18.10 7.75
CA LYS A 22 -18.11 19.07 6.93
C LYS A 22 -16.62 18.92 7.16
N LEU A 23 -15.84 18.90 6.08
CA LEU A 23 -14.38 18.85 6.11
C LEU A 23 -13.83 20.03 5.32
N VAL A 24 -13.12 20.93 5.99
CA VAL A 24 -12.42 22.04 5.34
C VAL A 24 -10.96 22.07 5.77
N PRO A 25 -10.03 22.42 4.86
CA PRO A 25 -8.64 22.62 5.22
C PRO A 25 -8.46 23.69 6.30
N CYS A 26 -7.46 23.52 7.16
CA CYS A 26 -7.09 24.55 8.11
C CYS A 26 -6.51 25.80 7.45
N GLN A 27 -5.94 25.68 6.24
CA GLN A 27 -5.28 26.75 5.48
C GLN A 27 -5.42 26.52 3.95
N PRO A 28 -5.48 27.60 3.14
CA PRO A 28 -5.52 27.48 1.68
C PRO A 28 -4.30 26.75 1.10
N GLY A 29 -4.52 25.93 0.07
CA GLY A 29 -3.46 25.18 -0.61
C GLY A 29 -2.91 23.98 0.17
N ARG A 30 -3.45 23.67 1.35
CA ARG A 30 -3.10 22.49 2.13
C ARG A 30 -4.27 21.50 2.14
N PRO A 31 -4.04 20.18 2.02
CA PRO A 31 -5.10 19.20 2.22
C PRO A 31 -5.60 19.21 3.67
N ALA A 32 -6.88 18.91 3.84
CA ALA A 32 -7.47 18.74 5.16
C ALA A 32 -7.06 17.40 5.80
N ILE A 33 -6.86 16.37 4.97
CA ILE A 33 -6.40 15.04 5.37
C ILE A 33 -5.31 14.59 4.40
N GLU A 34 -4.16 14.21 4.93
CA GLU A 34 -3.04 13.66 4.17
C GLU A 34 -2.59 12.36 4.85
N ILE A 35 -2.75 11.24 4.14
CA ILE A 35 -2.46 9.90 4.63
C ILE A 35 -1.48 9.27 3.67
N ILE A 36 -0.21 9.25 4.05
CA ILE A 36 0.86 8.81 3.15
C ILE A 36 1.71 7.74 3.81
N ASN A 37 1.90 6.61 3.13
CA ASN A 37 2.89 5.60 3.53
C ASN A 37 2.61 4.97 4.91
N ASN A 38 1.37 4.52 5.14
CA ASN A 38 1.00 3.80 6.36
C ASN A 38 0.73 2.34 6.00
N PRO A 39 1.72 1.44 6.16
CA PRO A 39 1.63 0.08 5.64
C PRO A 39 0.52 -0.73 6.32
N TYR A 40 0.21 -0.46 7.59
CA TYR A 40 -0.82 -1.20 8.35
C TYR A 40 -2.22 -0.60 8.26
N LEU A 41 -2.40 0.50 7.53
CA LEU A 41 -3.68 1.20 7.47
C LEU A 41 -4.67 0.45 6.58
N THR A 42 -5.68 -0.14 7.22
CA THR A 42 -6.72 -0.92 6.53
C THR A 42 -8.05 -0.19 6.47
N ILE A 43 -8.26 0.82 7.32
CA ILE A 43 -9.56 1.49 7.47
C ILE A 43 -9.39 3.01 7.38
N VAL A 44 -10.10 3.62 6.44
CA VAL A 44 -10.33 5.07 6.41
C VAL A 44 -11.82 5.29 6.23
N GLU A 45 -12.48 5.74 7.30
CA GLU A 45 -13.93 5.88 7.35
C GLU A 45 -14.31 7.36 7.38
N ILE A 46 -14.82 7.84 6.24
CA ILE A 46 -15.37 9.18 6.04
C ILE A 46 -16.76 9.00 5.41
N PRO A 47 -17.83 9.59 5.99
CA PRO A 47 -19.18 9.51 5.43
C PRO A 47 -19.23 10.09 4.02
N THR A 48 -19.92 9.42 3.10
CA THR A 48 -20.18 9.92 1.74
C THR A 48 -21.03 11.20 1.71
N THR A 49 -21.69 11.53 2.82
CA THR A 49 -22.49 12.74 3.01
C THR A 49 -21.68 13.95 3.49
N VAL A 50 -20.38 13.80 3.72
CA VAL A 50 -19.53 14.90 4.16
C VAL A 50 -19.49 16.01 3.11
N VAL A 51 -19.65 17.25 3.56
CA VAL A 51 -19.51 18.42 2.70
C VAL A 51 -18.04 18.82 2.62
N ILE A 52 -17.48 18.82 1.41
CA ILE A 52 -16.13 19.30 1.09
C ILE A 52 -16.17 20.54 0.18
N PRO A 53 -15.14 21.41 0.22
CA PRO A 53 -14.95 22.45 -0.77
C PRO A 53 -14.91 21.88 -2.19
N VAL A 54 -15.61 22.55 -3.11
CA VAL A 54 -15.68 22.14 -4.51
C VAL A 54 -14.37 22.50 -5.21
N ASN A 55 -13.88 21.62 -6.08
CA ASN A 55 -12.66 21.81 -6.88
C ASN A 55 -11.35 21.97 -6.07
N GLU A 56 -11.32 21.51 -4.82
CA GLU A 56 -10.10 21.53 -4.00
C GLU A 56 -9.64 20.10 -3.70
N ASN A 57 -8.33 19.88 -3.79
CA ASN A 57 -7.70 18.63 -3.36
C ASN A 57 -7.57 18.61 -1.83
N VAL A 58 -8.65 18.25 -1.15
CA VAL A 58 -8.73 18.30 0.32
C VAL A 58 -8.34 17.00 1.02
N ILE A 59 -8.23 15.90 0.28
CA ILE A 59 -7.83 14.59 0.79
C ILE A 59 -6.70 14.07 -0.11
N ILE A 60 -5.57 13.70 0.48
CA ILE A 60 -4.48 13.02 -0.20
C ILE A 60 -4.29 11.66 0.47
N ILE A 61 -4.34 10.60 -0.33
CA ILE A 61 -4.10 9.22 0.12
C ILE A 61 -3.15 8.57 -0.87
N ASP A 62 -1.97 8.22 -0.37
CA ASP A 62 -0.91 7.63 -1.20
C ASP A 62 -0.09 6.60 -0.39
N ARG A 63 0.48 5.61 -1.06
CA ARG A 63 1.34 4.57 -0.47
C ARG A 63 0.75 3.83 0.75
N ASN A 64 -0.57 3.70 0.86
CA ASN A 64 -1.21 2.91 1.91
C ASN A 64 -1.56 1.51 1.36
N ALA A 65 -0.59 0.60 1.42
CA ALA A 65 -0.64 -0.73 0.81
C ALA A 65 -1.90 -1.52 1.22
N GLN A 66 -2.19 -1.63 2.51
CA GLN A 66 -3.27 -2.46 3.02
C GLN A 66 -4.67 -1.79 2.91
N LEU A 67 -4.77 -0.60 2.31
CA LEU A 67 -6.03 0.07 2.12
C LEU A 67 -6.79 -0.57 0.95
N SER A 68 -7.91 -1.22 1.26
CA SER A 68 -8.68 -1.93 0.23
C SER A 68 -9.18 -1.00 -0.89
N SER A 69 -9.29 -1.54 -2.10
CA SER A 69 -9.84 -0.83 -3.25
C SER A 69 -11.27 -0.34 -3.03
N MET A 70 -12.07 -1.06 -2.23
CA MET A 70 -13.41 -0.64 -1.84
C MET A 70 -13.39 0.68 -1.06
N ILE A 71 -12.49 0.82 -0.10
CA ILE A 71 -12.35 2.05 0.69
C ILE A 71 -11.84 3.19 -0.21
N VAL A 72 -10.84 2.91 -1.05
CA VAL A 72 -10.32 3.90 -2.02
C VAL A 72 -11.45 4.42 -2.91
N GLN A 73 -12.30 3.53 -3.45
CA GLN A 73 -13.46 3.92 -4.27
C GLN A 73 -14.48 4.76 -3.48
N GLN A 74 -14.78 4.40 -2.24
CA GLN A 74 -15.67 5.20 -1.37
C GLN A 74 -15.12 6.61 -1.15
N LEU A 75 -13.81 6.74 -0.92
CA LEU A 75 -13.18 8.04 -0.72
C LEU A 75 -13.10 8.86 -2.02
N GLN A 76 -12.95 8.21 -3.17
CA GLN A 76 -13.08 8.85 -4.48
C GLN A 76 -14.53 9.32 -4.75
N GLN A 77 -15.56 8.64 -4.24
CA GLN A 77 -16.93 9.14 -4.30
C GLN A 77 -17.13 10.40 -3.44
N VAL A 78 -16.48 10.45 -2.27
CA VAL A 78 -16.49 11.62 -1.38
C VAL A 78 -15.80 12.81 -2.04
N CYS A 79 -14.63 12.58 -2.63
CA CYS A 79 -13.85 13.62 -3.30
C CYS A 79 -13.31 13.15 -4.66
N PRO A 80 -14.10 13.34 -5.74
CA PRO A 80 -13.70 12.88 -7.08
C PRO A 80 -12.46 13.55 -7.65
N MET A 81 -12.13 14.76 -7.18
CA MET A 81 -10.98 15.55 -7.63
C MET A 81 -9.74 15.40 -6.73
N CYS A 82 -9.84 14.58 -5.68
CA CYS A 82 -8.75 14.38 -4.73
C CYS A 82 -7.70 13.38 -5.24
N GLN A 83 -6.47 13.53 -4.76
CA GLN A 83 -5.37 12.61 -5.05
C GLN A 83 -5.47 11.38 -4.15
N ILE A 84 -6.22 10.39 -4.60
CA ILE A 84 -6.43 9.13 -3.86
C ILE A 84 -5.94 7.99 -4.75
N GLU A 85 -4.72 7.53 -4.48
CA GLU A 85 -4.08 6.44 -5.20
C GLU A 85 -4.48 5.08 -4.65
N ASN A 86 -4.81 4.17 -5.57
CA ASN A 86 -5.12 2.78 -5.24
C ASN A 86 -3.85 1.94 -5.38
N ASN A 87 -3.23 1.56 -4.26
CA ASN A 87 -2.09 0.63 -4.24
C ASN A 87 -2.53 -0.84 -4.19
N PHE A 88 -3.77 -1.13 -4.61
CA PHE A 88 -4.27 -2.49 -4.73
C PHE A 88 -3.31 -3.35 -5.55
N SER A 89 -2.98 -4.52 -5.01
CA SER A 89 -2.19 -5.51 -5.73
C SER A 89 -2.97 -6.81 -5.88
N ILE A 90 -2.84 -7.41 -7.07
CA ILE A 90 -3.30 -8.79 -7.31
C ILE A 90 -2.38 -9.84 -6.69
N CYS A 91 -1.26 -9.42 -6.09
CA CYS A 91 -0.25 -10.25 -5.47
C CYS A 91 -0.23 -10.12 -3.95
N SER A 92 -1.33 -9.63 -3.36
CA SER A 92 -1.61 -9.75 -1.93
C SER A 92 -2.25 -11.10 -1.61
N GLU A 93 -1.94 -11.69 -0.45
CA GLU A 93 -2.55 -12.92 0.06
C GLU A 93 -2.48 -14.10 -0.92
N LEU A 94 -1.34 -14.24 -1.59
CA LEU A 94 -1.08 -15.34 -2.51
C LEU A 94 -1.08 -16.70 -1.80
N GLU A 95 -1.49 -17.72 -2.55
CA GLU A 95 -1.27 -19.12 -2.17
C GLU A 95 0.14 -19.56 -2.55
N ALA A 96 0.50 -20.81 -2.22
CA ALA A 96 1.80 -21.37 -2.59
C ALA A 96 2.03 -21.26 -4.11
N ILE A 97 3.25 -20.89 -4.50
CA ILE A 97 3.62 -20.72 -5.90
C ILE A 97 4.19 -22.03 -6.43
N GLY A 98 3.64 -22.51 -7.55
CA GLY A 98 4.18 -23.66 -8.27
C GLY A 98 5.33 -23.32 -9.20
N ASP A 99 5.20 -22.26 -9.99
CA ASP A 99 6.19 -21.84 -11.00
C ASP A 99 6.65 -20.40 -10.76
N VAL A 100 7.97 -20.23 -10.58
CA VAL A 100 8.62 -18.95 -10.30
C VAL A 100 8.50 -18.00 -11.49
N VAL A 101 8.59 -18.51 -12.72
CA VAL A 101 8.54 -17.68 -13.93
C VAL A 101 7.17 -17.03 -14.06
N THR A 102 6.10 -17.83 -14.00
CA THR A 102 4.71 -17.36 -14.03
C THR A 102 4.43 -16.37 -12.90
N PHE A 103 4.95 -16.62 -11.70
CA PHE A 103 4.81 -15.70 -10.58
C PHE A 103 5.47 -14.34 -10.85
N VAL A 104 6.71 -14.33 -11.34
CA VAL A 104 7.43 -13.09 -11.68
C VAL A 104 6.69 -12.33 -12.77
N GLU A 105 6.17 -13.00 -13.80
CA GLU A 105 5.40 -12.35 -14.86
C GLU A 105 4.11 -11.70 -14.34
N LYS A 106 3.41 -12.37 -13.43
CA LYS A 106 2.15 -11.87 -12.85
C LYS A 106 2.37 -10.74 -11.85
N CYS A 107 3.41 -10.83 -11.04
CA CYS A 107 3.63 -9.95 -9.89
C CYS A 107 4.69 -8.86 -10.11
N ALA A 108 5.35 -8.83 -11.27
CA ALA A 108 6.34 -7.80 -11.60
C ALA A 108 5.80 -6.39 -11.39
N GLY A 109 6.51 -5.61 -10.55
CA GLY A 109 6.19 -4.22 -10.29
C GLY A 109 4.89 -4.01 -9.52
N GLN A 110 4.31 -5.06 -8.94
CA GLN A 110 3.20 -4.93 -8.01
C GLN A 110 3.68 -4.28 -6.70
N PRO A 111 2.86 -3.40 -6.08
CA PRO A 111 3.25 -2.69 -4.87
C PRO A 111 3.22 -3.58 -3.61
N ILE A 112 2.49 -4.69 -3.64
CA ILE A 112 2.31 -5.59 -2.49
C ILE A 112 2.49 -7.03 -2.96
N ILE A 113 3.37 -7.77 -2.29
CA ILE A 113 3.64 -9.16 -2.60
C ILE A 113 3.64 -9.95 -1.29
N THR A 114 2.50 -10.51 -0.92
CA THR A 114 2.32 -11.24 0.34
C THR A 114 1.65 -12.59 0.12
N PHE A 115 1.83 -13.53 1.05
CA PHE A 115 1.18 -14.83 1.04
C PHE A 115 0.14 -14.94 2.16
N LYS A 116 -0.82 -15.86 2.01
CA LYS A 116 -1.73 -16.21 3.10
C LYS A 116 -0.96 -16.66 4.34
N PHE A 117 -1.54 -16.38 5.50
CA PHE A 117 -0.97 -16.81 6.78
C PHE A 117 -0.69 -18.33 6.77
N GLY A 118 0.51 -18.72 7.21
CA GLY A 118 0.95 -20.11 7.25
C GLY A 118 1.54 -20.66 5.95
N VAL A 119 1.58 -19.87 4.87
CA VAL A 119 2.27 -20.25 3.63
C VAL A 119 3.74 -19.87 3.72
N GLU A 120 4.61 -20.87 3.91
CA GLU A 120 6.05 -20.70 3.81
C GLU A 120 6.51 -21.03 2.39
N GLN A 121 6.80 -20.00 1.60
CA GLN A 121 7.32 -20.17 0.25
C GLN A 121 8.77 -19.68 0.19
N GLN A 122 9.69 -20.61 -0.06
CA GLN A 122 11.05 -20.29 -0.47
C GLN A 122 11.09 -20.20 -1.99
N LEU A 123 11.58 -19.08 -2.50
CA LEU A 123 11.73 -18.83 -3.93
C LEU A 123 13.21 -18.67 -4.29
N VAL A 124 13.66 -19.44 -5.27
CA VAL A 124 14.99 -19.31 -5.89
C VAL A 124 14.83 -18.54 -7.19
N MET A 125 15.47 -17.37 -7.27
CA MET A 125 15.31 -16.43 -8.39
C MET A 125 16.66 -15.87 -8.86
N THR A 126 16.72 -15.47 -10.13
CA THR A 126 17.84 -14.71 -10.69
C THR A 126 17.79 -13.23 -10.29
N GLU A 127 18.90 -12.51 -10.46
CA GLU A 127 18.97 -11.07 -10.21
C GLU A 127 17.95 -10.26 -11.01
N GLU A 128 17.79 -10.61 -12.29
CA GLU A 128 16.83 -9.97 -13.19
C GLU A 128 15.39 -10.19 -12.70
N GLN A 129 15.06 -11.42 -12.30
CA GLN A 129 13.75 -11.77 -11.76
C GLN A 129 13.46 -10.99 -10.47
N ILE A 130 14.42 -10.91 -9.55
CA ILE A 130 14.29 -10.15 -8.30
C ILE A 130 14.07 -8.66 -8.60
N THR A 131 14.90 -8.07 -9.47
CA THR A 131 14.79 -6.66 -9.82
C THR A 131 13.44 -6.35 -10.45
N LYS A 132 13.02 -7.15 -11.43
CA LYS A 132 11.73 -7.00 -12.12
C LYS A 132 10.55 -7.16 -11.16
N LEU A 133 10.63 -8.15 -10.26
CA LEU A 133 9.58 -8.44 -9.29
C LEU A 133 9.39 -7.28 -8.32
N PHE A 134 10.47 -6.76 -7.74
CA PHE A 134 10.40 -5.84 -6.60
C PHE A 134 10.68 -4.37 -6.92
N VAL A 135 10.82 -3.98 -8.19
CA VAL A 135 11.11 -2.58 -8.59
C VAL A 135 10.14 -1.56 -8.02
N ASN A 136 8.88 -1.94 -7.83
CA ASN A 136 7.83 -1.09 -7.24
C ASN A 136 7.27 -1.64 -5.92
N ALA A 137 7.81 -2.75 -5.41
CA ALA A 137 7.28 -3.37 -4.20
C ALA A 137 7.50 -2.44 -3.01
N VAL A 138 6.41 -2.19 -2.28
CA VAL A 138 6.35 -1.39 -1.06
C VAL A 138 6.27 -2.31 0.15
N GLU A 139 5.49 -3.37 0.05
CA GLU A 139 5.33 -4.39 1.08
C GLU A 139 5.58 -5.78 0.50
N VAL A 140 6.41 -6.57 1.19
CA VAL A 140 6.71 -7.95 0.83
C VAL A 140 6.60 -8.84 2.05
N GLN A 141 5.96 -10.00 1.91
CA GLN A 141 6.05 -11.10 2.88
C GLN A 141 6.53 -12.34 2.15
N MET A 142 7.79 -12.73 2.30
CA MET A 142 8.33 -13.98 1.72
C MET A 142 9.71 -14.35 2.28
N CYS A 143 10.13 -15.59 2.02
CA CYS A 143 11.52 -15.99 2.16
C CYS A 143 12.22 -15.98 0.79
N LEU A 144 13.06 -14.97 0.57
CA LEU A 144 13.90 -14.88 -0.62
C LEU A 144 15.19 -15.68 -0.39
N VAL A 145 15.44 -16.69 -1.24
CA VAL A 145 16.68 -17.45 -1.21
C VAL A 145 17.46 -17.20 -2.49
N VAL A 146 18.58 -16.48 -2.37
CA VAL A 146 19.52 -16.26 -3.47
C VAL A 146 20.65 -17.28 -3.36
N ARG A 147 20.86 -18.14 -4.38
CA ARG A 147 21.93 -19.14 -4.40
C ARG A 147 22.81 -18.98 -5.63
N MET A 148 24.12 -19.22 -5.45
CA MET A 148 25.12 -19.28 -6.53
C MET A 148 25.01 -18.13 -7.53
N SER A 149 24.68 -16.93 -7.06
CA SER A 149 24.50 -15.78 -7.94
C SER A 149 25.76 -14.93 -7.98
N SER A 150 25.97 -14.26 -9.11
CA SER A 150 26.99 -13.21 -9.28
C SER A 150 26.50 -11.84 -8.81
N ILE A 151 25.41 -11.80 -8.03
CA ILE A 151 24.74 -10.56 -7.60
C ILE A 151 25.73 -9.72 -6.80
N ARG A 152 25.92 -8.47 -7.23
CA ARG A 152 26.72 -7.49 -6.51
C ARG A 152 25.87 -6.64 -5.57
N GLN A 153 24.60 -6.40 -5.93
CA GLN A 153 23.71 -5.57 -5.14
C GLN A 153 22.26 -5.96 -5.38
N LEU A 154 21.48 -6.10 -4.31
CA LEU A 154 20.02 -6.16 -4.37
C LEU A 154 19.47 -4.79 -4.00
N VAL A 155 18.62 -4.22 -4.85
CA VAL A 155 18.01 -2.90 -4.63
C VAL A 155 16.50 -3.04 -4.65
N PHE A 156 15.87 -2.60 -3.57
CA PHE A 156 14.42 -2.56 -3.41
C PHE A 156 13.99 -1.11 -3.21
N PRO A 157 13.88 -0.31 -4.28
CA PRO A 157 13.94 1.15 -4.18
C PRO A 157 12.72 1.77 -3.50
N LYS A 158 11.60 1.05 -3.44
CA LYS A 158 10.35 1.51 -2.82
C LYS A 158 9.94 0.67 -1.60
N LEU A 159 10.76 -0.31 -1.23
CA LEU A 159 10.40 -1.27 -0.18
C LEU A 159 10.44 -0.58 1.18
N MET A 160 9.30 -0.61 1.85
CA MET A 160 9.11 -0.04 3.18
C MET A 160 9.04 -1.13 4.24
N GLN A 161 8.49 -2.29 3.89
CA GLN A 161 8.32 -3.40 4.80
C GLN A 161 8.61 -4.74 4.12
N TRP A 162 9.48 -5.53 4.75
CA TRP A 162 9.70 -6.93 4.39
C TRP A 162 9.48 -7.81 5.61
N THR A 163 8.52 -8.72 5.52
CA THR A 163 8.22 -9.71 6.54
C THR A 163 8.76 -11.07 6.08
N SER A 164 9.58 -11.72 6.92
CA SER A 164 10.07 -13.08 6.66
C SER A 164 8.92 -14.08 6.67
N CYS A 165 9.03 -15.17 5.92
CA CYS A 165 8.06 -16.27 5.98
C CYS A 165 8.24 -17.16 7.21
N ALA A 166 9.42 -17.15 7.84
CA ALA A 166 9.70 -17.95 9.04
C ALA A 166 9.28 -17.20 10.31
N PRO A 167 8.50 -17.81 11.22
CA PRO A 167 8.14 -17.17 12.49
C PRO A 167 9.38 -16.96 13.39
N GLY A 168 9.63 -15.71 13.79
CA GLY A 168 10.63 -15.36 14.81
C GLY A 168 12.05 -15.09 14.29
N SER A 169 12.20 -14.62 13.05
CA SER A 169 13.46 -14.11 12.49
C SER A 169 13.46 -12.60 12.34
#